data_AF-A0A353NP09-F1
#
_entry.id   AF-A0A353NP09-F1
#
_cell.length_a   1.000
_cell.length_b   1.000
_cell.length_c   1.000
_cell.angle_alpha   90.00
_cell.angle_beta   90.00
_cell.angle_gamma   90.00
#
_symmetry.space_group_name_H-M   'P 1'
#
loop_
_entity.id
_entity.type
_entity.pdbx_description
1 polymer ?
#
loop_
_entity_poly.entity_id
_entity_poly.type
_entity_poly.pdbx_seq_one_letter_code
_entity_poly.pdbx_strand_id
1 'polypeptide(L)' 'VIKLSGNIELAPLVGLAEVIIDLVSTGRTLRENNLVAIDEITEATARLVANRVSYRVKYDRLLSFIEAIKNSR' A
#
# COMPACT_ATOMS: atom_id res chain seq x y z
N VAL A 1 -7.89 -0.28 18.95
CA VAL A 1 -7.55 0.07 17.56
C VAL A 1 -8.29 1.33 17.18
N ILE A 2 -7.57 2.38 16.77
CA ILE A 2 -8.13 3.69 16.38
C ILE A 2 -8.00 3.80 14.85
N LYS A 3 -9.10 4.08 14.16
CA LYS A 3 -9.08 4.24 12.70
C LYS A 3 -8.78 5.69 12.34
N LEU A 4 -7.70 5.92 11.61
CA LEU A 4 -7.31 7.22 11.07
C LEU A 4 -7.32 7.16 9.54
N SER A 5 -7.65 8.28 8.90
CA SER A 5 -7.77 8.38 7.44
C SER A 5 -6.57 9.07 6.78
N GLY A 6 -5.59 9.53 7.58
CA GLY A 6 -4.39 10.22 7.10
C GLY A 6 -3.56 10.78 8.25
N ASN A 7 -2.32 11.20 7.94
CA ASN A 7 -1.32 11.71 8.90
C ASN A 7 -1.16 10.80 10.12
N ILE A 8 -0.97 9.51 9.87
CA ILE A 8 -0.95 8.47 10.90
C ILE A 8 0.23 8.71 11.86
N GLU A 9 1.33 9.27 11.35
CA GLU A 9 2.54 9.65 12.08
C GLU A 9 2.31 10.68 13.19
N LEU A 10 1.22 11.45 13.13
CA LEU A 10 0.88 12.42 14.17
C LEU A 10 0.34 11.74 15.44
N ALA A 11 -0.25 10.55 15.33
CA ALA A 11 -0.93 9.91 16.44
C ALA A 11 0.00 9.60 17.63
N PRO A 12 1.23 9.08 17.45
CA PRO A 12 2.19 8.95 18.53
C PRO A 12 2.67 10.30 19.08
N LEU A 13 2.86 11.29 18.21
CA LEU A 13 3.41 12.59 18.60
C LEU A 13 2.50 13.35 19.58
N VAL A 14 1.18 13.21 19.44
CA VAL A 14 0.19 13.85 20.33
C VAL A 14 -0.29 12.94 21.46
N GLY A 15 0.27 11.73 21.59
CA GLY A 15 -0.12 10.75 22.60
C GLY A 15 -1.48 10.09 22.35
N LEU A 16 -2.00 10.13 21.11
CA LEU A 16 -3.25 9.46 20.75
C LEU A 16 -3.09 7.94 20.64
N ALA A 17 -1.91 7.47 20.23
CA ALA A 17 -1.60 6.04 20.10
C ALA A 17 -0.15 5.76 20.48
N GLU A 18 0.13 4.61 21.08
CA GLU A 18 1.50 4.20 21.43
C GLU A 18 2.29 3.73 20.21
N VAL A 19 1.60 3.09 19.26
CA VAL A 19 2.16 2.54 18.03
C VAL A 19 1.19 2.74 16.87
N ILE A 20 1.75 2.76 15.65
CA ILE A 20 0.99 2.83 14.40
C ILE A 20 1.37 1.68 13.47
N ILE A 21 0.47 1.36 12.55
CA ILE A 21 0.70 0.42 11.46
C ILE A 21 0.47 1.19 10.17
N ASP A 22 1.50 1.27 9.33
CA ASP A 22 1.44 1.99 8.06
C ASP A 22 2.32 1.34 6.98
N LEU A 23 2.04 1.64 5.71
CA LEU A 23 2.85 1.19 4.57
C LEU A 23 4.07 2.09 4.42
N VAL A 24 5.26 1.48 4.47
CA VAL A 24 6.54 2.19 4.38
C VAL A 24 7.38 1.70 3.20
N SER A 25 8.17 2.60 2.61
CA SER A 25 9.13 2.28 1.55
C SER A 25 10.56 2.57 1.99
N THR A 26 11.04 3.81 1.86
CA THR A 26 12.42 4.19 2.28
C THR A 26 12.54 4.54 3.77
N GLY A 27 11.42 4.60 4.49
CA GLY A 27 11.34 5.05 5.88
C GLY A 27 11.56 6.55 6.08
N ARG A 28 11.65 7.35 5.01
CA ARG A 28 11.88 8.81 5.10
C ARG A 28 10.83 9.52 5.97
N THR A 29 9.54 9.26 5.73
CA THR A 29 8.45 9.91 6.46
C THR A 29 8.48 9.62 7.97
N LEU A 30 8.84 8.38 8.36
CA LEU A 30 9.01 8.04 9.77
C LEU A 30 10.13 8.87 10.41
N ARG A 31 11.29 8.95 9.75
CA ARG A 31 12.45 9.71 10.25
C ARG A 31 12.14 11.20 10.39
N GLU A 32 11.43 11.79 9.43
CA GLU A 32 11.01 13.20 9.49
C GLU A 32 10.04 13.48 10.66
N ASN A 33 9.36 12.45 11.18
CA ASN A 33 8.46 12.54 12.34
C ASN A 33 9.06 11.95 13.63
N ASN A 34 10.37 11.71 13.67
CA ASN A 34 11.07 11.08 14.81
C ASN A 34 10.52 9.70 15.21
N LEU A 35 10.03 8.94 14.23
CA LEU A 35 9.55 7.58 14.39
C LEU A 35 10.56 6.56 13.87
N VAL A 36 10.51 5.35 14.41
CA VAL A 36 11.34 4.22 14.01
C VAL A 36 10.45 2.99 13.74
N ALA A 37 10.81 2.21 12.71
CA ALA A 37 10.15 0.94 12.46
C ALA A 37 10.55 -0.06 13.57
N ILE A 38 9.55 -0.60 14.26
CA ILE A 38 9.76 -1.57 15.35
C ILE A 38 9.84 -2.99 14.80
N ASP A 39 8.98 -3.29 13.82
CA ASP A 39 8.92 -4.60 13.18
C ASP A 39 8.32 -4.48 11.77
N GLU A 40 8.57 -5.49 10.94
CA GLU A 40 7.94 -5.65 9.64
C GLU A 40 6.83 -6.69 9.71
N ILE A 41 5.60 -6.28 9.41
CA ILE A 41 4.45 -7.19 9.44
C ILE A 41 4.43 -8.07 8.18
N THR A 42 4.57 -7.45 7.01
CA THR A 42 4.54 -8.14 5.71
C THR A 42 5.03 -7.21 4.60
N GLU A 43 5.58 -7.80 3.55
CA GLU A 43 5.82 -7.11 2.29
C GLU A 43 4.51 -6.82 1.55
N ALA A 44 4.43 -5.64 0.92
CA ALA A 44 3.30 -5.23 0.09
C ALA A 44 3.75 -4.96 -1.34
N THR A 45 2.96 -5.41 -2.31
CA THR A 45 3.19 -5.20 -3.74
C THR A 45 1.91 -4.76 -4.42
N ALA A 46 2.03 -3.94 -5.46
CA ALA A 46 0.90 -3.62 -6.32
C ALA A 46 0.40 -4.90 -7.02
N ARG A 47 -0.92 -5.09 -7.05
CA ARG A 47 -1.56 -6.23 -7.70
C ARG A 47 -2.53 -5.75 -8.77
N LEU A 48 -2.48 -6.37 -9.94
CA LEU A 48 -3.49 -6.17 -10.98
C LEU A 48 -4.71 -7.03 -10.67
N VAL A 49 -5.86 -6.40 -10.47
CA VAL A 49 -7.13 -7.08 -10.17
C VAL A 49 -8.15 -6.70 -11.23
N ALA A 50 -8.87 -7.69 -11.77
CA ALA A 50 -9.92 -7.48 -12.76
C ALA A 50 -11.29 -7.92 -12.23
N ASN A 51 -12.33 -7.15 -12.53
CA ASN A 51 -13.70 -7.59 -12.31
C ASN A 51 -13.99 -8.85 -13.13
N ARG A 52 -14.62 -9.86 -12.51
CA ARG A 52 -14.86 -11.18 -13.13
C ARG A 52 -15.72 -11.12 -14.41
N VAL A 53 -16.73 -10.25 -14.45
CA VAL A 53 -17.60 -10.11 -15.63
C VAL A 53 -16.86 -9.38 -16.74
N SER A 54 -16.21 -8.26 -16.41
CA SER A 54 -15.36 -7.52 -17.36
C SER A 54 -14.26 -8.40 -17.94
N TYR A 55 -13.66 -9.28 -17.14
CA TYR A 55 -12.62 -10.22 -17.59
C TYR A 55 -13.12 -11.16 -18.68
N ARG A 56 -14.36 -11.66 -18.57
CA ARG A 56 -14.95 -12.53 -19.58
C ARG A 56 -15.40 -11.77 -20.82
N VAL A 57 -16.10 -10.65 -20.64
CA VAL A 57 -16.71 -9.91 -21.75
C VAL A 57 -15.67 -9.11 -22.55
N LYS A 58 -14.56 -8.70 -21.91
CA LYS A 58 -13.50 -7.90 -22.52
C LYS A 58 -12.17 -8.66 -22.55
N TYR A 59 -12.24 -9.99 -22.69
CA TYR A 59 -11.10 -10.89 -22.55
C TYR A 59 -9.91 -10.48 -23.43
N ASP A 60 -10.12 -10.34 -24.74
CA ASP A 60 -9.03 -10.04 -25.67
C ASP A 60 -8.33 -8.71 -25.37
N ARG A 61 -9.12 -7.67 -25.09
CA ARG A 61 -8.57 -6.35 -24.71
C ARG A 61 -7.78 -6.41 -23.40
N LEU A 62 -8.27 -7.15 -22.41
CA LEU A 62 -7.59 -7.30 -21.13
C LEU A 62 -6.34 -8.17 -21.26
N LEU A 63 -6.36 -9.20 -22.10
CA LEU A 63 -5.21 -10.05 -22.36
C LEU A 63 -4.08 -9.23 -22.99
N SER A 64 -4.36 -8.43 -24.02
CA SER A 64 -3.36 -7.54 -24.61
C SER A 64 -2.76 -6.55 -23.60
N PHE A 65 -3.59 -6.01 -22.70
CA PHE A 65 -3.11 -5.11 -21.64
C PHE A 65 -2.24 -5.84 -20.60
N ILE A 66 -2.63 -7.05 -20.20
CA ILE A 66 -1.86 -7.89 -19.28
C ILE A 66 -0.50 -8.22 -19.88
N GLU A 67 -0.44 -8.61 -21.16
CA GLU A 67 0.82 -8.90 -21.84
C GLU A 67 1.71 -7.66 -21.97
N ALA A 68 1.12 -6.48 -22.26
CA ALA A 68 1.86 -5.23 -22.26
C ALA A 68 2.51 -4.91 -20.89
N ILE A 69 1.80 -5.15 -19.77
CA ILE A 69 2.36 -4.98 -18.42
C ILE A 69 3.43 -6.02 -18.11
N LYS A 70 3.24 -7.28 -18.52
CA LYS A 70 4.26 -8.34 -18.29
C LYS A 70 5.56 -8.02 -19.00
N ASN A 71 5.47 -7.46 -20.22
CA ASN A 71 6.61 -7.12 -21.07
C ASN A 71 7.19 -5.72 -20.77
N SER A 72 6.58 -4.92 -19.89
CA SER A 72 7.10 -3.60 -19.54
C SER A 72 8.24 -3.65 -18.50
N ARG A 73 8.97 -4.76 -18.46
CA ARG A 73 10.13 -4.97 -17.58
C ARG A 73 11.42 -4.90 -18.37
#